data_AF-A0A930E1G5-F1
#
_entry.id   AF-A0A930E1G5-F1
#
_cell.length_a   1.000
_cell.length_b   1.000
_cell.length_c   1.000
_cell.angle_alpha   90.00
_cell.angle_beta   90.00
_cell.angle_gamma   90.00
#
_symmetry.space_group_name_H-M   'P 1'
#
loop_
_entity.id
_entity.type
_entity.pdbx_description
1 polymer ?
#
loop_
_entity_poly.entity_id
_entity_poly.type
_entity_poly.pdbx_seq_one_letter_code
_entity_poly.pdbx_strand_id
1 'polypeptide(L)'
;MRGFLTLIKICKEKRKMIMSLAFADFRKRFVGSYFGAVWMLIQPLVTIAIYAFIFGPYGFKSSPPVPNVSYTTWLIPGMVPWFFFSEVMNMNTGILQEYQ
;
A
#
# COMPACT_ATOMS: atom_id res chain seq x y z
N MET A 1 -1.67 3.45 -31.44
CA MET A 1 -1.29 2.05 -31.13
C MET A 1 0.22 1.79 -31.13
N ARG A 2 1.00 2.32 -32.09
CA ARG A 2 2.47 2.10 -32.13
C ARG A 2 3.23 2.60 -30.88
N GLY A 3 2.86 3.75 -30.32
CA GLY A 3 3.51 4.29 -29.12
C GLY A 3 3.40 3.40 -27.89
N PHE A 4 2.23 2.83 -27.61
CA PHE A 4 2.02 1.93 -26.47
C PHE A 4 2.87 0.65 -26.57
N LEU A 5 2.99 0.08 -27.78
CA LEU A 5 3.85 -1.08 -28.04
C LEU A 5 5.33 -0.73 -27.83
N THR A 6 5.75 0.48 -28.22
CA THR A 6 7.11 0.97 -27.97
C THR A 6 7.39 1.10 -26.47
N LEU A 7 6.45 1.59 -25.67
CA LEU A 7 6.62 1.69 -24.20
C LEU A 7 6.80 0.31 -23.56
N ILE A 8 5.95 -0.66 -23.91
CA ILE A 8 6.08 -2.04 -23.41
C ILE A 8 7.44 -2.63 -23.82
N LYS A 9 7.88 -2.37 -25.06
CA LYS A 9 9.18 -2.83 -25.54
C LYS A 9 10.33 -2.22 -24.74
N ILE A 10 10.30 -0.92 -24.49
CA ILE A 10 11.30 -0.20 -23.67
C ILE A 10 11.35 -0.78 -22.24
N CYS A 11 10.20 -0.99 -21.60
CA CYS A 11 10.15 -1.60 -20.27
C CYS A 11 10.78 -3.00 -20.24
N LYS A 12 10.55 -3.80 -21.29
CA LYS A 12 11.13 -5.15 -21.40
C LYS A 12 12.64 -5.12 -21.63
N GLU A 13 13.13 -4.23 -22.49
CA GLU A 13 14.55 -4.06 -22.79
C GLU A 13 15.33 -3.50 -21.60
N LYS A 14 14.76 -2.54 -20.87
CA LYS A 14 15.39 -1.87 -19.73
C LYS A 14 15.06 -2.50 -18.36
N ARG A 15 14.45 -3.70 -18.33
CA ARG A 15 14.06 -4.41 -17.10
C ARG A 15 15.14 -4.51 -16.03
N LYS A 16 16.41 -4.68 -16.43
CA LYS A 16 17.54 -4.77 -15.49
C LYS A 16 17.79 -3.45 -14.77
N MET A 17 17.73 -2.34 -15.52
CA MET A 17 17.87 -0.99 -14.97
C MET A 17 16.70 -0.61 -14.07
N ILE A 18 15.48 -0.96 -14.49
CA ILE A 18 14.26 -0.76 -13.69
C ILE A 18 14.37 -1.51 -12.36
N MET A 19 14.82 -2.77 -12.37
CA MET A 19 15.04 -3.53 -11.14
C MET A 19 16.12 -2.92 -10.25
N SER A 20 17.25 -2.46 -10.82
CA SER A 20 18.30 -1.82 -10.01
C SER A 20 17.83 -0.52 -9.36
N LEU A 21 17.02 0.27 -10.05
CA LEU A 21 16.39 1.48 -9.51
C LEU A 21 15.42 1.12 -8.38
N ALA A 22 14.53 0.14 -8.60
CA ALA A 22 13.60 -0.31 -7.57
C ALA A 22 14.29 -0.78 -6.28
N PHE A 23 15.42 -1.49 -6.40
CA PHE A 23 16.24 -1.87 -5.24
C PHE A 23 16.91 -0.68 -4.56
N ALA A 24 17.37 0.31 -5.33
CA ALA A 24 17.95 1.53 -4.78
C ALA A 24 16.89 2.34 -4.01
N ASP A 25 15.67 2.44 -4.52
CA ASP A 25 14.55 3.14 -3.87
C ASP A 25 14.09 2.44 -2.61
N PHE A 26 13.99 1.11 -2.67
CA PHE A 26 13.72 0.28 -1.50
C PHE A 26 14.79 0.54 -0.43
N ARG A 27 16.07 0.48 -0.80
CA ARG A 27 17.17 0.75 0.14
C ARG A 27 17.10 2.17 0.70
N LYS A 28 16.82 3.19 -0.12
CA LYS A 28 16.68 4.58 0.31
C LYS A 28 15.57 4.75 1.35
N ARG A 29 14.44 4.04 1.20
CA ARG A 29 13.34 4.03 2.18
C ARG A 29 13.71 3.41 3.54
N PHE A 30 14.65 2.47 3.59
CA PHE A 30 15.02 1.77 4.84
C PHE A 30 16.35 2.23 5.45
N VAL A 31 17.21 2.92 4.70
CA VAL A 31 18.45 3.50 5.23
C VAL A 31 18.12 4.73 6.07
N GLY A 32 18.27 4.60 7.40
CA GLY A 32 18.04 5.69 8.35
C GLY A 32 16.73 5.63 9.15
N SER A 33 15.87 4.64 8.92
CA SER A 33 14.65 4.43 9.73
C SER A 33 14.96 3.64 11.00
N TYR A 34 14.71 4.23 12.17
CA TYR A 34 14.93 3.61 13.49
C TYR A 34 14.15 2.29 13.69
N PHE A 35 12.99 2.13 13.03
CA PHE A 35 12.16 0.91 13.07
C PHE A 35 12.06 0.20 11.70
N GLY A 36 12.75 0.71 10.67
CA GLY A 36 12.83 0.08 9.34
C GLY A 36 11.47 -0.27 8.71
N ALA A 37 11.42 -1.45 8.09
CA ALA A 37 10.22 -2.03 7.46
C ALA A 37 9.09 -2.35 8.44
N VAL A 38 9.38 -2.48 9.73
CA VAL A 38 8.36 -2.79 10.75
C VAL A 38 7.39 -1.63 10.88
N TRP A 39 7.86 -0.38 10.75
CA TRP A 39 7.01 0.80 10.86
C TRP A 39 5.91 0.86 9.78
N MET A 40 6.21 0.40 8.56
CA MET A 40 5.23 0.32 7.46
C MET A 40 4.09 -0.66 7.75
N LEU A 41 4.31 -1.64 8.63
CA LEU A 41 3.25 -2.56 9.08
C LEU A 41 2.52 -2.03 10.31
N ILE A 42 3.20 -1.32 11.21
CA ILE A 42 2.59 -0.75 12.42
C ILE A 42 1.47 0.23 12.05
N GLN A 43 1.69 1.14 11.12
CA GLN A 43 0.69 2.14 10.72
C GLN A 43 -0.65 1.53 10.24
N PRO A 44 -0.69 0.61 9.27
CA PRO A 44 -1.93 -0.03 8.85
C PRO A 44 -2.53 -0.93 9.95
N LEU A 45 -1.71 -1.61 10.75
CA LEU A 45 -2.20 -2.43 11.88
C LEU A 45 -2.90 -1.60 12.94
N VAL A 46 -2.33 -0.44 13.32
CA VAL A 46 -2.97 0.51 14.25
C VAL A 46 -4.27 1.03 13.66
N THR A 47 -4.30 1.32 12.36
CA THR A 47 -5.52 1.78 11.68
C THR A 47 -6.62 0.71 11.72
N ILE A 48 -6.27 -0.56 11.45
CA ILE A 48 -7.18 -1.70 11.59
C ILE A 48 -7.66 -1.84 13.04
N ALA A 49 -6.76 -1.71 14.02
CA ALA A 49 -7.11 -1.81 15.44
C ALA A 49 -8.09 -0.71 15.86
N ILE A 50 -7.89 0.52 15.40
CA ILE A 50 -8.83 1.64 15.64
C ILE A 50 -10.20 1.32 15.04
N TYR A 51 -10.25 0.86 13.79
CA TYR A 51 -11.53 0.48 13.17
C TYR A 51 -12.20 -0.71 13.84
N ALA A 52 -11.41 -1.71 14.25
CA ALA A 52 -11.90 -2.86 14.99
C ALA A 52 -12.44 -2.45 16.38
N PHE A 53 -11.87 -1.45 17.02
CA PHE A 53 -12.35 -0.93 18.29
C PHE A 53 -13.63 -0.10 18.13
N ILE A 54 -13.65 0.83 17.16
CA ILE A 54 -14.78 1.74 16.92
C ILE A 54 -16.02 0.99 16.39
N PHE A 55 -15.84 0.04 15.48
CA PHE A 55 -16.94 -0.70 14.85
C PHE A 55 -17.09 -2.13 15.38
N GLY A 56 -16.30 -2.48 16.41
CA GLY A 56 -16.38 -3.77 17.08
C GLY A 56 -17.43 -3.80 18.20
N PRO A 57 -17.39 -4.85 19.04
CA PRO A 57 -18.40 -5.06 20.08
C PRO A 57 -18.43 -3.98 21.17
N TYR A 58 -17.33 -3.23 21.33
CA TYR A 58 -17.14 -2.19 22.35
C TYR A 58 -17.47 -0.76 21.87
N GLY A 59 -17.66 -0.56 20.56
CA GLY A 59 -17.90 0.75 19.97
C GLY A 59 -19.33 0.94 19.46
N PHE A 60 -19.48 1.62 18.31
CA PHE A 60 -20.76 1.70 17.61
C PHE A 60 -21.10 0.29 17.09
N LYS A 61 -22.17 -0.30 17.62
CA LYS A 61 -22.73 -1.59 17.16
C LYS A 61 -23.28 -1.44 15.73
N SER A 62 -22.40 -1.29 14.76
CA SER A 62 -22.74 -1.23 13.35
C SER A 62 -23.05 -2.66 12.90
N SER A 63 -24.32 -2.92 12.60
CA SER A 63 -24.71 -4.19 12.00
C SER A 63 -23.99 -4.36 10.66
N PRO A 64 -23.23 -5.46 10.47
CA PRO A 64 -22.61 -5.73 9.19
C PRO A 64 -23.68 -5.99 8.12
N PRO A 65 -23.38 -5.73 6.84
CA PRO A 65 -24.28 -6.07 5.73
C PRO A 65 -24.53 -7.59 5.59
N VAL A 66 -23.67 -8.41 6.23
CA VAL A 66 -23.71 -9.86 6.16
C VAL A 66 -24.11 -10.43 7.54
N PRO A 67 -25.10 -11.33 7.62
CA PRO A 67 -25.48 -11.97 8.88
C PRO A 67 -24.32 -12.79 9.47
N ASN A 68 -24.19 -12.81 10.80
CA ASN A 68 -23.25 -13.66 11.57
C ASN A 68 -21.74 -13.41 11.39
N VAL A 69 -21.32 -12.28 10.83
CA VAL A 69 -19.89 -11.89 10.81
C VAL A 69 -19.65 -10.63 11.64
N SER A 70 -18.48 -10.51 12.27
CA SER A 70 -18.09 -9.25 12.91
C SER A 70 -17.75 -8.20 11.83
N TYR A 71 -18.13 -6.95 12.03
CA TYR A 71 -17.81 -5.84 11.11
C TYR A 71 -16.30 -5.75 10.83
N THR A 72 -15.48 -6.06 11.84
CA THR A 72 -14.02 -6.12 11.71
C THR A 72 -13.56 -7.13 10.66
N THR A 73 -14.13 -8.35 10.69
CA THR A 73 -13.81 -9.43 9.75
C THR A 73 -14.26 -9.11 8.32
N TRP A 74 -15.34 -8.33 8.18
CA TRP A 74 -15.81 -7.85 6.88
C TRP A 74 -14.96 -6.72 6.31
N LEU A 75 -14.48 -5.81 7.15
CA LEU A 75 -13.72 -4.62 6.74
C LEU A 75 -12.27 -4.93 6.34
N ILE A 76 -11.58 -5.79 7.10
CA ILE A 76 -10.15 -6.08 6.89
C ILE A 76 -9.81 -6.49 5.44
N PRO A 77 -10.55 -7.42 4.79
CA PRO A 77 -10.26 -7.83 3.42
C PRO A 77 -10.37 -6.70 2.38
N GLY A 78 -11.19 -5.68 2.64
CA GLY A 78 -11.28 -4.49 1.77
C GLY A 78 -10.17 -3.47 2.04
N MET A 79 -9.78 -3.33 3.31
CA MET A 79 -8.76 -2.36 3.73
C MET A 79 -7.36 -2.76 3.29
N VAL A 80 -7.02 -4.05 3.28
CA VAL A 80 -5.66 -4.52 2.92
C VAL A 80 -5.29 -4.15 1.47
N PRO A 81 -6.10 -4.45 0.43
CA PRO A 81 -5.84 -3.99 -0.93
C PRO A 81 -5.89 -2.46 -1.06
N TRP A 82 -6.79 -1.80 -0.32
CA TRP A 82 -6.90 -0.34 -0.33
C TRP A 82 -5.63 0.34 0.17
N PHE A 83 -5.02 -0.15 1.25
CA PHE A 83 -3.76 0.39 1.76
C PHE A 83 -2.65 0.29 0.71
N PHE A 84 -2.52 -0.87 0.05
CA PHE A 84 -1.55 -1.04 -1.02
C PHE A 84 -1.80 -0.05 -2.16
N PHE A 85 -3.04 0.08 -2.62
CA PHE A 85 -3.40 1.01 -3.69
C PHE A 85 -3.09 2.47 -3.32
N SER A 86 -3.50 2.88 -2.12
CA SER A 86 -3.28 4.24 -1.62
C SER A 86 -1.79 4.55 -1.52
N GLU A 87 -0.97 3.62 -1.02
CA GLU A 87 0.48 3.82 -0.92
C GLU A 87 1.14 3.98 -2.29
N VAL A 88 0.82 3.10 -3.23
CA VAL A 88 1.37 3.12 -4.60
C VAL A 88 0.96 4.41 -5.31
N MET A 89 -0.30 4.84 -5.19
CA MET A 89 -0.77 6.08 -5.81
C MET A 89 -0.03 7.29 -5.25
N ASN A 90 0.04 7.43 -3.92
CA ASN A 90 0.73 8.55 -3.29
C ASN A 90 2.22 8.60 -3.66
N MET A 91 2.89 7.44 -3.72
CA MET A 91 4.29 7.35 -4.13
C MET A 91 4.48 7.77 -5.60
N ASN A 92 3.63 7.27 -6.50
CA ASN A 92 3.80 7.53 -7.93
C ASN A 92 3.50 8.98 -8.32
N THR A 93 2.59 9.67 -7.61
CA THR A 93 2.26 11.07 -7.91
C THR A 93 3.46 12.00 -7.76
N GLY A 94 4.35 11.74 -6.79
CA GLY A 94 5.55 12.55 -6.53
C GLY A 94 6.81 12.10 -7.26
N ILE A 95 6.78 10.98 -7.98
CA ILE A 95 8.01 10.30 -8.42
C ILE A 95 8.86 11.17 -9.34
N LEU A 96 8.26 11.94 -10.24
CA LEU A 96 9.02 12.81 -11.15
C LEU A 96 9.72 13.95 -10.41
N GLN A 97 9.11 14.47 -9.35
CA GLN A 97 9.70 15.54 -8.54
C GLN A 97 10.86 15.03 -7.68
N GLU A 98 10.86 13.74 -7.32
CA GLU A 98 11.94 13.13 -6.54
C GLU A 98 13.23 12.91 -7.33
N TYR A 99 13.14 12.76 -8.66
CA TYR A 99 14.30 12.54 -9.56
C TYR A 99 14.61 13.74 -10.47
N GLN A 100 14.01 14.92 -10.23
CA GLN A 100 14.45 16.18 -10.82
C GLN A 100 15.65 16.74 -10.04
#